data_AF-A0A814KQS7-F1
#
_entry.id   AF-A0A814KQS7-F1
#
_cell.length_a   1.000
_cell.length_b   1.000
_cell.length_c   1.000
_cell.angle_alpha   90.00
_cell.angle_beta   90.00
_cell.angle_gamma   90.00
#
_symmetry.space_group_name_H-M   'P 1'
#
loop_
_entity.id
_entity.type
_entity.pdbx_description
1 polymer ?
#
loop_
_entity_poly.entity_id
_entity_poly.type
_entity_poly.pdbx_seq_one_letter_code
_entity_poly.pdbx_strand_id
1 'polypeptide(L)'
;MKQTTVNSFQLLMSMSRQTVWANALFSVLTYTYTPDPTINYDYNSTINPHDLNLIFYPAYYQSSLNTTCSCKIHPTTCNELSSITYVNATVHNLFTVPGYYMGCYESESMFRSNFECFFDQTCLQTIYDLTHFQSSDPFNATAMQSNSTLYNVGASVQDIIDNLMIEEWNNATSFQFYYKQCNPYLCSYSYDVKGDISYVIAITFGLIGGLTTILKAIIPSIVLTIRRWRQKRKIGTNPSMISQDIQTITIGQKLKISILTFNLFKNRNKRSEEQLQQQRFSTRFFLMITLITLVVLVFYVSFENITHTVIKNNPTAIDFNTLYQEYPNTIQCPCQTYSIAYEEFITFQPHLHSICLSTFVDETSQWLIIDYPQAMLSGNNGGPTYSTRKDDFRQIGSPFFQLLNSFCNLSSKTINAELTTFNPRTVFGGPTRPTTLF
;
A
#
# COMPACT_ATOMS: atom_id res chain seq x y z
N MET A 1 1.65 -3.22 8.94
CA MET A 1 2.03 -1.98 9.65
C MET A 1 0.77 -1.18 9.94
N LYS A 2 0.50 0.02 9.38
CA LYS A 2 -0.66 0.88 9.74
C LYS A 2 -1.88 0.14 10.35
N GLN A 3 -2.56 -0.72 9.58
CA GLN A 3 -3.74 -1.46 10.08
C GLN A 3 -3.44 -2.43 11.24
N THR A 4 -2.33 -3.17 11.21
CA THR A 4 -1.95 -4.09 12.29
C THR A 4 -1.59 -3.33 13.57
N THR A 5 -0.87 -2.21 13.44
CA THR A 5 -0.51 -1.33 14.55
C THR A 5 -1.75 -0.72 15.22
N VAL A 6 -2.68 -0.19 14.42
CA VAL A 6 -3.96 0.37 14.87
C VAL A 6 -4.81 -0.68 15.58
N ASN A 7 -5.03 -1.85 14.98
CA ASN A 7 -5.85 -2.91 15.56
C ASN A 7 -5.32 -3.38 16.93
N SER A 8 -4.00 -3.54 17.08
CA SER A 8 -3.37 -3.92 18.35
C SER A 8 -3.54 -2.86 19.44
N PHE A 9 -3.46 -1.58 19.09
CA PHE A 9 -3.68 -0.47 20.02
C PHE A 9 -5.14 -0.36 20.47
N GLN A 10 -6.10 -0.46 19.53
CA GLN A 10 -7.53 -0.48 19.84
C GLN A 10 -7.92 -1.65 20.75
N LEU A 11 -7.33 -2.84 20.53
CA LEU A 11 -7.52 -3.99 21.42
C LEU A 11 -7.01 -3.72 22.84
N LEU A 12 -5.82 -3.14 22.98
CA LEU A 12 -5.25 -2.77 24.29
C LEU A 12 -6.09 -1.69 24.99
N MET A 13 -6.60 -0.70 24.27
CA MET A 13 -7.52 0.30 24.81
C MET A 13 -8.83 -0.34 25.29
N SER A 14 -9.41 -1.26 24.51
CA SER A 14 -10.62 -2.00 24.87
C SER A 14 -10.43 -2.83 26.16
N MET A 15 -9.30 -3.54 26.28
CA MET A 15 -8.94 -4.27 27.49
C MET A 15 -8.76 -3.34 28.71
N SER A 16 -8.15 -2.17 28.52
CA SER A 16 -8.00 -1.16 29.57
C SER A 16 -9.35 -0.60 30.03
N ARG A 17 -10.24 -0.22 29.10
CA ARG A 17 -11.60 0.27 29.39
C ARG A 17 -12.40 -0.77 30.17
N GLN A 18 -12.40 -2.03 29.70
CA GLN A 18 -13.05 -3.14 30.41
C GLN A 18 -12.50 -3.36 31.82
N THR A 19 -11.19 -3.20 32.02
CA THR A 19 -10.54 -3.36 33.34
C THR A 19 -10.90 -2.21 34.29
N VAL A 20 -10.99 -0.97 33.81
CA VAL A 20 -11.49 0.17 34.62
C VAL A 20 -12.94 -0.06 35.02
N TRP A 21 -13.80 -0.47 34.08
CA TRP A 21 -15.22 -0.73 34.37
C TRP A 21 -15.43 -1.90 35.33
N ALA A 22 -14.66 -2.99 35.20
CA ALA A 22 -14.77 -4.18 36.05
C ALA A 22 -14.29 -3.94 37.48
N ASN A 23 -13.27 -3.09 37.68
CA ASN A 23 -12.79 -2.70 39.02
C ASN A 23 -13.64 -1.61 39.68
N ALA A 24 -14.58 -0.99 38.96
CA ALA A 24 -15.52 0.04 39.44
C ALA A 24 -14.83 1.14 40.27
N LEU A 25 -13.65 1.61 39.83
CA LEU A 25 -12.81 2.54 40.59
C LEU A 25 -13.58 3.83 40.93
N PHE A 26 -13.85 4.01 42.21
CA PHE A 26 -14.68 5.08 42.75
C PHE A 26 -14.01 6.45 42.58
N SER A 27 -14.40 7.18 41.54
CA SER A 27 -14.02 8.58 41.32
C SER A 27 -15.02 9.54 41.97
N VAL A 28 -14.58 10.76 42.26
CA VAL A 28 -15.48 11.85 42.70
C VAL A 28 -16.51 12.19 41.60
N LEU A 29 -16.25 11.87 40.33
CA LEU A 29 -17.25 12.01 39.26
C LEU A 29 -18.33 10.91 39.32
N THR A 30 -17.94 9.63 39.50
CA THR A 30 -18.90 8.50 39.58
C THR A 30 -19.82 8.54 40.80
N TYR A 31 -19.37 9.00 41.97
CA TYR A 31 -20.16 8.98 43.22
C TYR A 31 -20.13 10.30 44.00
N THR A 32 -21.26 10.72 44.57
CA THR A 32 -21.29 11.71 45.66
C THR A 32 -21.18 10.99 47.01
N TYR A 33 -20.80 11.71 48.06
CA TYR A 33 -20.80 11.19 49.43
C TYR A 33 -21.58 12.11 50.37
N THR A 34 -22.13 11.54 51.44
CA THR A 34 -22.59 12.28 52.63
C THR A 34 -22.06 11.58 53.88
N PRO A 35 -21.93 12.28 55.03
CA PRO A 35 -21.85 11.62 56.32
C PRO A 35 -23.04 10.67 56.52
N ASP A 36 -22.82 9.55 57.19
CA ASP A 36 -23.89 8.58 57.52
C ASP A 36 -24.92 9.22 58.48
N PRO A 37 -26.20 9.39 58.06
CA PRO A 37 -27.22 10.04 58.88
C PRO A 37 -27.72 9.16 60.05
N THR A 38 -27.26 7.90 60.16
CA THR A 38 -27.52 7.06 61.33
C THR A 38 -26.53 7.32 62.47
N ILE A 39 -25.46 8.08 62.22
CA ILE A 39 -24.44 8.45 63.20
C ILE A 39 -24.61 9.93 63.57
N ASN A 40 -24.74 10.21 64.86
CA ASN A 40 -24.90 11.58 65.37
C ASN A 40 -23.53 12.25 65.55
N TYR A 41 -23.08 12.96 64.51
CA TYR A 41 -21.85 13.76 64.56
C TYR A 41 -22.08 15.07 65.35
N ASP A 42 -21.45 15.21 66.52
CA ASP A 42 -21.51 16.46 67.29
C ASP A 42 -20.72 17.57 66.59
N TYR A 43 -21.45 18.52 66.01
CA TYR A 43 -20.95 19.63 65.21
C TYR A 43 -20.03 20.60 65.98
N ASN A 44 -20.05 20.56 67.33
CA ASN A 44 -19.15 21.36 68.18
C ASN A 44 -17.89 20.60 68.61
N SER A 45 -17.78 19.31 68.28
CA SER A 45 -16.59 18.51 68.52
C SER A 45 -15.62 18.59 67.34
N THR A 46 -14.31 18.54 67.60
CA THR A 46 -13.31 18.33 66.54
C THR A 46 -13.38 16.87 66.08
N ILE A 47 -14.25 16.60 65.09
CA ILE A 47 -14.40 15.27 64.48
C ILE A 47 -13.04 14.82 63.96
N ASN A 48 -12.52 13.74 64.54
CA ASN A 48 -11.32 13.07 64.05
C ASN A 48 -11.61 12.50 62.65
N PRO A 49 -10.82 12.84 61.60
CA PRO A 49 -11.09 12.41 60.22
C PRO A 49 -11.17 10.88 60.05
N HIS A 50 -10.59 10.10 60.97
CA HIS A 50 -10.66 8.64 60.95
C HIS A 50 -12.02 8.05 61.41
N ASP A 51 -12.87 8.84 62.08
CA ASP A 51 -14.16 8.39 62.63
C ASP A 51 -15.37 8.79 61.75
N LEU A 52 -15.13 9.43 60.59
CA LEU A 52 -16.16 9.89 59.67
C LEU A 52 -16.61 8.77 58.71
N ASN A 53 -17.77 8.18 58.97
CA ASN A 53 -18.38 7.19 58.06
C ASN A 53 -19.14 7.91 56.94
N LEU A 54 -18.82 7.56 55.70
CA LEU A 54 -19.39 8.15 54.48
C LEU A 54 -20.26 7.15 53.73
N ILE A 55 -21.48 7.55 53.38
CA ILE A 55 -22.34 6.81 52.45
C ILE A 55 -22.14 7.40 51.04
N PHE A 56 -21.85 6.52 50.08
CA PHE A 56 -21.64 6.88 48.69
C PHE A 56 -22.90 6.62 47.85
N TYR A 57 -23.35 7.65 47.14
CA TYR A 57 -24.49 7.61 46.20
C TYR A 57 -23.97 7.80 44.78
N PRO A 58 -24.52 7.13 43.75
CA PRO A 58 -24.08 7.34 42.38
C PRO A 58 -24.40 8.76 41.94
N ALA A 59 -23.53 9.35 41.13
CA ALA A 59 -23.79 10.63 40.51
C ALA A 59 -24.92 10.53 39.46
N TYR A 60 -25.56 11.66 39.22
CA TYR A 60 -26.61 11.83 38.22
C TYR A 60 -26.26 13.03 37.33
N TYR A 61 -26.35 12.83 36.02
CA TYR A 61 -26.08 13.81 34.97
C TYR A 61 -27.37 14.04 34.14
N GLN A 62 -27.55 15.21 33.53
CA GLN A 62 -28.69 15.50 32.66
C GLN A 62 -28.41 15.02 31.23
N SER A 63 -29.09 13.94 30.83
CA SER A 63 -29.03 13.48 29.44
C SER A 63 -29.75 14.46 28.51
N SER A 64 -29.25 14.59 27.28
CA SER A 64 -29.83 15.38 26.19
C SER A 64 -31.27 14.98 25.80
N LEU A 65 -31.79 13.88 26.35
CA LEU A 65 -33.16 13.38 26.20
C LEU A 65 -34.07 13.70 27.41
N ASN A 66 -33.72 14.69 28.24
CA ASN A 66 -34.47 15.11 29.44
C ASN A 66 -34.60 14.00 30.52
N THR A 67 -33.74 12.99 30.48
CA THR A 67 -33.70 11.87 31.42
C THR A 67 -32.53 12.01 32.40
N THR A 68 -32.77 11.75 33.68
CA THR A 68 -31.73 11.73 34.72
C THR A 68 -30.87 10.48 34.57
N CYS A 69 -29.64 10.65 34.11
CA CYS A 69 -28.72 9.54 33.82
C CYS A 69 -27.87 9.22 35.05
N SER A 70 -27.95 7.99 35.58
CA SER A 70 -27.23 7.58 36.79
C SER A 70 -25.97 6.76 36.47
N CYS A 71 -24.85 7.11 37.11
CA CYS A 71 -23.59 6.38 36.95
C CYS A 71 -23.64 4.92 37.43
N LYS A 72 -24.60 4.54 38.29
CA LYS A 72 -24.80 3.14 38.68
C LYS A 72 -25.38 2.26 37.56
N ILE A 73 -26.06 2.87 36.59
CA ILE A 73 -26.85 2.16 35.56
C ILE A 73 -26.23 2.37 34.16
N HIS A 74 -25.67 3.55 33.91
CA HIS A 74 -25.22 4.01 32.59
C HIS A 74 -23.81 4.64 32.61
N PRO A 75 -22.80 4.02 33.26
CA PRO A 75 -21.49 4.65 33.53
C PRO A 75 -20.66 5.02 32.29
N THR A 76 -20.97 4.49 31.10
CA THR A 76 -20.25 4.78 29.84
C THR A 76 -21.06 5.65 28.88
N THR A 77 -22.34 5.93 29.19
CA THR A 77 -23.27 6.69 28.34
C THR A 77 -23.82 7.95 28.99
N CYS A 78 -23.83 8.06 30.32
CA CYS A 78 -24.10 9.35 30.97
C CYS A 78 -22.99 10.34 30.64
N ASN A 79 -23.37 11.40 29.93
CA ASN A 79 -22.51 12.53 29.66
C ASN A 79 -23.33 13.83 29.52
N GLU A 80 -22.70 14.96 29.81
CA GLU A 80 -23.20 16.31 29.55
C GLU A 80 -22.03 17.22 29.14
N LEU A 81 -22.33 18.43 28.63
CA LEU A 81 -21.31 19.42 28.28
C LEU A 81 -20.77 20.10 29.55
N SER A 82 -19.46 20.32 29.61
CA SER A 82 -18.85 21.00 30.75
C SER A 82 -19.08 22.51 30.71
N SER A 83 -19.14 23.14 31.88
CA SER A 83 -19.23 24.60 32.00
C SER A 83 -18.30 25.16 33.07
N ILE A 84 -18.02 26.45 33.01
CA ILE A 84 -17.41 27.19 34.11
C ILE A 84 -18.57 27.80 34.92
N THR A 85 -18.68 27.43 36.19
CA THR A 85 -19.83 27.80 37.04
C THR A 85 -19.45 28.77 38.16
N TYR A 86 -20.41 29.58 38.57
CA TYR A 86 -20.34 30.39 39.77
C TYR A 86 -21.40 29.94 40.77
N VAL A 87 -21.02 29.82 42.03
CA VAL A 87 -21.91 29.45 43.13
C VAL A 87 -21.92 30.57 44.17
N ASN A 88 -23.12 30.96 44.55
CA ASN A 88 -23.41 31.86 45.65
C ASN A 88 -24.64 31.29 46.37
N ALA A 89 -25.79 31.98 46.39
CA ALA A 89 -27.06 31.37 46.79
C ALA A 89 -27.61 30.37 45.75
N THR A 90 -27.25 30.53 44.48
CA THR A 90 -27.66 29.67 43.35
C THR A 90 -26.47 29.34 42.45
N VAL A 91 -26.62 28.30 41.62
CA VAL A 91 -25.64 27.94 40.59
C VAL A 91 -25.91 28.76 39.34
N HIS A 92 -24.88 29.42 38.81
CA HIS A 92 -24.91 30.16 37.55
C HIS A 92 -23.86 29.55 36.61
N ASN A 93 -24.28 29.12 35.42
CA ASN A 93 -23.35 28.81 34.34
C ASN A 93 -22.85 30.15 33.76
N LEU A 94 -21.52 30.36 33.75
CA LEU A 94 -20.87 31.53 33.15
C LEU A 94 -20.53 31.29 31.68
N PHE A 95 -20.09 30.07 31.36
CA PHE A 95 -19.68 29.65 30.02
C PHE A 95 -19.74 28.12 29.88
N THR A 96 -20.49 27.60 28.92
CA THR A 96 -20.39 26.18 28.51
C THR A 96 -19.23 26.04 27.52
N VAL A 97 -18.32 25.10 27.76
CA VAL A 97 -17.14 24.88 26.91
C VAL A 97 -17.55 24.04 25.67
N PRO A 98 -17.49 24.60 24.44
CA PRO A 98 -17.82 23.87 23.22
C PRO A 98 -16.95 22.64 23.03
N GLY A 99 -17.56 21.54 22.61
CA GLY A 99 -16.86 20.29 22.34
C GLY A 99 -16.43 19.47 23.56
N TYR A 100 -16.37 20.07 24.76
CA TYR A 100 -15.85 19.42 25.96
C TYR A 100 -16.98 18.74 26.75
N TYR A 101 -16.94 17.41 26.80
CA TYR A 101 -17.89 16.57 27.51
C TYR A 101 -17.31 16.02 28.81
N MET A 102 -18.22 15.64 29.69
CA MET A 102 -17.96 15.00 30.97
C MET A 102 -18.97 13.91 31.25
N GLY A 103 -18.79 13.18 32.35
CA GLY A 103 -19.68 12.13 32.79
C GLY A 103 -19.02 11.32 33.89
N CYS A 104 -19.50 10.08 34.06
CA CYS A 104 -19.10 9.20 35.15
C CYS A 104 -17.61 8.85 35.14
N TYR A 105 -17.06 8.52 33.97
CA TYR A 105 -15.63 8.22 33.78
C TYR A 105 -14.96 9.30 32.93
N GLU A 106 -13.81 9.79 33.37
CA GLU A 106 -13.00 10.81 32.69
C GLU A 106 -12.52 10.34 31.32
N SER A 107 -12.16 9.06 31.18
CA SER A 107 -11.78 8.47 29.89
C SER A 107 -12.94 8.44 28.89
N GLU A 108 -14.13 7.98 29.30
CA GLU A 108 -15.34 7.98 28.45
C GLU A 108 -15.78 9.40 28.07
N SER A 109 -15.58 10.36 28.98
CA SER A 109 -15.81 11.79 28.76
C SER A 109 -14.86 12.35 27.73
N MET A 110 -13.56 12.07 27.89
CA MET A 110 -12.51 12.47 26.98
C MET A 110 -12.75 11.87 25.59
N PHE A 111 -13.02 10.56 25.46
CA PHE A 111 -13.34 9.92 24.19
C PHE A 111 -14.54 10.56 23.45
N ARG A 112 -15.57 11.00 24.18
CA ARG A 112 -16.76 11.66 23.61
C ARG A 112 -16.55 13.13 23.26
N SER A 113 -15.52 13.76 23.83
CA SER A 113 -15.20 15.16 23.56
C SER A 113 -14.62 15.35 22.16
N ASN A 114 -14.58 16.60 21.70
CA ASN A 114 -13.81 17.03 20.55
C ASN A 114 -12.93 18.24 20.94
N PHE A 115 -12.22 18.83 19.98
CA PHE A 115 -11.31 19.95 20.22
C PHE A 115 -11.86 21.32 19.76
N GLU A 116 -13.18 21.47 19.57
CA GLU A 116 -13.83 22.68 19.03
C GLU A 116 -13.38 23.99 19.70
N CYS A 117 -13.46 24.09 21.03
CA CYS A 117 -12.97 25.25 21.76
C CYS A 117 -11.45 25.49 21.60
N PHE A 118 -10.67 24.42 21.43
CA PHE A 118 -9.20 24.45 21.41
C PHE A 118 -8.64 24.80 20.02
N PHE A 119 -9.51 24.86 19.00
CA PHE A 119 -9.23 25.46 17.69
C PHE A 119 -9.69 26.94 17.58
N ASP A 120 -10.37 27.51 18.59
CA ASP A 120 -10.80 28.91 18.60
C ASP A 120 -10.14 29.73 19.72
N GLN A 121 -9.34 30.73 19.33
CA GLN A 121 -8.68 31.64 20.26
C GLN A 121 -9.67 32.44 21.12
N THR A 122 -10.88 32.71 20.62
CA THR A 122 -11.95 33.42 21.35
C THR A 122 -12.48 32.58 22.50
N CYS A 123 -12.67 31.28 22.26
CA CYS A 123 -13.06 30.32 23.28
C CYS A 123 -11.98 30.15 24.35
N LEU A 124 -10.71 30.01 23.94
CA LEU A 124 -9.58 29.95 24.86
C LEU A 124 -9.42 31.24 25.69
N GLN A 125 -9.58 32.42 25.08
CA GLN A 125 -9.55 33.69 25.81
C GLN A 125 -10.69 33.76 26.84
N THR A 126 -11.88 33.25 26.51
CA THR A 126 -13.02 33.19 27.45
C THR A 126 -12.71 32.29 28.66
N ILE A 127 -12.06 31.14 28.43
CA ILE A 127 -11.57 30.26 29.52
C ILE A 127 -10.48 30.96 30.34
N TYR A 128 -9.52 31.63 29.69
CA TYR A 128 -8.49 32.42 30.36
C TYR A 128 -9.09 33.50 31.25
N ASP A 129 -9.95 34.37 30.71
CA ASP A 129 -10.53 35.50 31.45
C ASP A 129 -11.32 35.01 32.68
N LEU A 130 -12.04 33.88 32.58
CA LEU A 130 -12.80 33.30 33.69
C LEU A 130 -11.96 32.55 34.74
N THR A 131 -10.73 32.14 34.40
CA THR A 131 -9.80 31.43 35.31
C THR A 131 -8.71 32.33 35.88
N HIS A 132 -8.29 33.37 35.16
CA HIS A 132 -7.21 34.30 35.50
C HIS A 132 -7.43 34.99 36.86
N PHE A 133 -8.67 35.33 37.22
CA PHE A 133 -9.02 35.93 38.51
C PHE A 133 -8.70 35.06 39.75
N GLN A 134 -8.29 33.79 39.57
CA GLN A 134 -8.08 32.82 40.66
C GLN A 134 -6.69 32.17 40.70
N SER A 135 -5.82 32.41 39.71
CA SER A 135 -4.47 31.82 39.65
C SER A 135 -3.38 32.89 39.75
N SER A 136 -2.27 32.59 40.42
CA SER A 136 -1.03 33.38 40.34
C SER A 136 -0.41 33.31 38.95
N ASP A 137 -0.61 32.19 38.26
CA ASP A 137 -0.02 31.83 36.98
C ASP A 137 -1.16 31.48 36.01
N PRO A 138 -1.63 32.45 35.20
CA PRO A 138 -2.84 32.29 34.40
C PRO A 138 -2.55 31.69 33.01
N PHE A 139 -3.52 30.97 32.46
CA PHE A 139 -3.32 30.05 31.33
C PHE A 139 -3.28 30.71 29.93
N ASN A 140 -2.19 31.41 29.60
CA ASN A 140 -2.04 32.00 28.26
C ASN A 140 -1.70 30.93 27.21
N ALA A 141 -2.71 30.42 26.50
CA ALA A 141 -2.57 29.45 25.41
C ALA A 141 -2.99 30.00 24.04
N THR A 142 -2.34 29.46 23.01
CA THR A 142 -2.66 29.70 21.60
C THR A 142 -3.53 28.56 21.07
N ALA A 143 -4.52 28.89 20.25
CA ALA A 143 -5.36 27.91 19.55
C ALA A 143 -4.55 27.00 18.62
N MET A 144 -4.99 25.74 18.52
CA MET A 144 -4.46 24.80 17.54
C MET A 144 -4.84 25.22 16.12
N GLN A 145 -4.05 24.80 15.12
CA GLN A 145 -4.29 25.14 13.72
C GLN A 145 -5.28 24.16 13.07
N SER A 146 -6.51 24.59 12.86
CA SER A 146 -7.58 23.78 12.23
C SER A 146 -7.31 23.45 10.76
N ASN A 147 -6.36 24.14 10.12
CA ASN A 147 -5.89 23.85 8.76
C ASN A 147 -4.71 22.85 8.71
N SER A 148 -4.19 22.38 9.86
CA SER A 148 -3.10 21.40 9.93
C SER A 148 -3.55 20.00 10.38
N THR A 149 -4.87 19.75 10.40
CA THR A 149 -5.44 18.47 10.83
C THR A 149 -6.22 17.77 9.71
N LEU A 150 -6.15 16.44 9.69
CA LEU A 150 -6.95 15.56 8.84
C LEU A 150 -8.41 15.46 9.33
N TYR A 151 -8.64 15.71 10.62
CA TYR A 151 -9.91 15.50 11.29
C TYR A 151 -10.80 16.74 11.19
N ASN A 152 -12.11 16.53 11.18
CA ASN A 152 -13.06 17.64 11.35
C ASN A 152 -12.90 18.21 12.77
N VAL A 153 -13.05 19.53 12.95
CA VAL A 153 -13.07 20.20 14.27
C VAL A 153 -14.06 19.53 15.23
N GLY A 154 -15.20 19.04 14.71
CA GLY A 154 -16.20 18.30 15.48
C GLY A 154 -16.00 16.77 15.57
N ALA A 155 -14.90 16.21 15.06
CA ALA A 155 -14.58 14.79 15.20
C ALA A 155 -14.22 14.45 16.65
N SER A 156 -14.59 13.26 17.12
CA SER A 156 -14.34 12.90 18.52
C SER A 156 -12.86 12.63 18.78
N VAL A 157 -12.43 12.87 20.01
CA VAL A 157 -11.12 12.44 20.51
C VAL A 157 -10.97 10.92 20.37
N GLN A 158 -12.05 10.13 20.45
CA GLN A 158 -11.96 8.70 20.14
C GLN A 158 -11.55 8.45 18.68
N ASP A 159 -12.11 9.16 17.70
CA ASP A 159 -11.75 8.99 16.28
C ASP A 159 -10.26 9.28 16.02
N ILE A 160 -9.70 10.24 16.75
CA ILE A 160 -8.29 10.64 16.68
C ILE A 160 -7.39 9.60 17.39
N ILE A 161 -7.77 9.17 18.60
CA ILE A 161 -7.03 8.14 19.37
C ILE A 161 -7.08 6.78 18.68
N ASP A 162 -8.23 6.37 18.12
CA ASP A 162 -8.40 5.11 17.39
C ASP A 162 -7.53 5.05 16.12
N ASN A 163 -6.98 6.18 15.68
CA ASN A 163 -5.99 6.31 14.60
C ASN A 163 -4.56 6.65 15.11
N LEU A 164 -4.25 6.32 16.37
CA LEU A 164 -2.96 6.56 17.03
C LEU A 164 -2.56 8.04 17.13
N MET A 165 -3.53 8.95 17.19
CA MET A 165 -3.27 10.39 17.12
C MET A 165 -2.49 10.81 15.86
N ILE A 166 -2.59 10.09 14.73
CA ILE A 166 -1.81 10.41 13.51
C ILE A 166 -2.65 11.25 12.54
N GLU A 167 -2.07 12.34 12.06
CA GLU A 167 -2.58 13.15 10.94
C GLU A 167 -2.13 12.55 9.61
N GLU A 168 -0.81 12.34 9.45
CA GLU A 168 -0.22 11.95 8.18
C GLU A 168 0.85 10.87 8.35
N TRP A 169 0.77 9.82 7.53
CA TRP A 169 1.75 8.75 7.46
C TRP A 169 2.85 9.07 6.45
N ASN A 170 3.61 10.14 6.68
CA ASN A 170 4.69 10.57 5.78
C ASN A 170 5.74 9.47 5.59
N ASN A 171 5.80 8.92 4.37
CA ASN A 171 6.72 7.86 3.98
C ASN A 171 7.49 8.22 2.71
N ALA A 172 8.71 8.73 2.86
CA ALA A 172 9.59 9.04 1.74
C ALA A 172 10.23 7.76 1.20
N THR A 173 9.80 7.29 0.03
CA THR A 173 10.42 6.18 -0.70
C THR A 173 11.46 6.68 -1.70
N SER A 174 12.66 6.09 -1.69
CA SER A 174 13.78 6.47 -2.55
C SER A 174 14.20 5.33 -3.46
N PHE A 175 13.74 5.36 -4.71
CA PHE A 175 14.21 4.41 -5.73
C PHE A 175 15.74 4.50 -5.92
N GLN A 176 16.35 5.68 -5.73
CA GLN A 176 17.80 5.84 -5.83
C GLN A 176 18.55 5.06 -4.74
N PHE A 177 18.07 5.05 -3.49
CA PHE A 177 18.69 4.25 -2.44
C PHE A 177 18.39 2.75 -2.59
N TYR A 178 17.16 2.39 -3.00
CA TYR A 178 16.84 1.01 -3.38
C TYR A 178 17.78 0.48 -4.47
N TYR A 179 17.97 1.24 -5.57
CA TYR A 179 18.84 0.84 -6.68
C TYR A 179 20.31 0.72 -6.24
N LYS A 180 20.77 1.64 -5.38
CA LYS A 180 22.11 1.60 -4.79
C LYS A 180 22.35 0.32 -4.00
N GLN A 181 21.40 -0.10 -3.16
CA GLN A 181 21.53 -1.37 -2.42
C GLN A 181 21.30 -2.61 -3.29
N CYS A 182 20.52 -2.49 -4.36
CA CYS A 182 20.29 -3.57 -5.32
C CYS A 182 21.53 -3.91 -6.16
N ASN A 183 22.37 -2.91 -6.44
CA ASN A 183 23.67 -3.01 -7.12
C ASN A 183 23.69 -4.01 -8.32
N PRO A 184 22.82 -3.84 -9.34
CA PRO A 184 22.73 -4.77 -10.45
C PRO A 184 24.04 -4.83 -11.26
N TYR A 185 24.58 -6.03 -11.44
CA TYR A 185 25.84 -6.24 -12.18
C TYR A 185 25.70 -6.03 -13.70
N LEU A 186 24.48 -6.18 -14.23
CA LEU A 186 24.11 -5.79 -15.59
C LEU A 186 22.65 -5.34 -15.65
N CYS A 187 22.32 -4.60 -16.72
CA CYS A 187 20.98 -4.56 -17.30
C CYS A 187 21.05 -5.21 -18.69
N SER A 188 20.07 -6.02 -19.05
CA SER A 188 19.80 -6.40 -20.44
C SER A 188 18.51 -5.74 -20.92
N TYR A 189 18.39 -5.52 -22.21
CA TYR A 189 17.13 -5.12 -22.86
C TYR A 189 17.08 -5.69 -24.28
N SER A 190 15.88 -5.91 -24.79
CA SER A 190 15.66 -6.51 -26.11
C SER A 190 14.77 -5.64 -26.99
N TYR A 191 15.08 -5.58 -28.28
CA TYR A 191 14.28 -4.89 -29.28
C TYR A 191 14.27 -5.66 -30.61
N ASP A 192 13.20 -5.50 -31.38
CA ASP A 192 13.01 -6.17 -32.65
C ASP A 192 13.73 -5.42 -33.78
N VAL A 193 14.47 -6.17 -34.61
CA VAL A 193 15.03 -5.70 -35.88
C VAL A 193 14.65 -6.65 -37.00
N LYS A 194 14.76 -6.19 -38.25
CA LYS A 194 14.61 -7.07 -39.41
C LYS A 194 15.91 -7.82 -39.68
N GLY A 195 15.81 -9.09 -40.10
CA GLY A 195 16.97 -9.88 -40.47
C GLY A 195 17.72 -9.31 -41.67
N ASP A 196 19.04 -9.15 -41.53
CA ASP A 196 19.91 -8.71 -42.62
C ASP A 196 19.92 -9.67 -43.81
N ILE A 197 20.36 -9.18 -44.97
CA ILE A 197 20.47 -9.96 -46.21
C ILE A 197 21.30 -11.25 -46.01
N SER A 198 22.31 -11.21 -45.14
CA SER A 198 23.13 -12.38 -44.74
C SER A 198 22.31 -13.48 -44.05
N TYR A 199 21.38 -13.11 -43.17
CA TYR A 199 20.47 -14.03 -42.46
C TYR A 199 19.49 -14.69 -43.42
N VAL A 200 18.85 -13.90 -44.31
CA VAL A 200 17.94 -14.41 -45.34
C VAL A 200 18.65 -15.39 -46.29
N ILE A 201 19.90 -15.08 -46.68
CA ILE A 201 20.75 -15.97 -47.48
C ILE A 201 21.07 -17.27 -46.74
N ALA A 202 21.49 -17.19 -45.47
CA ALA A 202 21.85 -18.36 -44.66
C ALA A 202 20.66 -19.33 -44.49
N ILE A 203 19.47 -18.80 -44.15
CA ILE A 203 18.25 -19.61 -44.05
C ILE A 203 17.85 -20.19 -45.41
N THR A 204 17.96 -19.43 -46.50
CA THR A 204 17.66 -19.93 -47.85
C THR A 204 18.56 -21.11 -48.24
N PHE A 205 19.87 -21.05 -47.95
CA PHE A 205 20.78 -22.18 -48.18
C PHE A 205 20.46 -23.38 -47.28
N GLY A 206 20.17 -23.15 -45.99
CA GLY A 206 19.74 -24.20 -45.06
C GLY A 206 18.48 -24.92 -45.51
N LEU A 207 17.46 -24.17 -45.96
CA LEU A 207 16.21 -24.70 -46.49
C LEU A 207 16.41 -25.50 -47.79
N ILE A 208 17.27 -25.06 -48.71
CA ILE A 208 17.61 -25.82 -49.93
C ILE A 208 18.31 -27.15 -49.56
N GLY A 209 19.22 -27.13 -48.57
CA GLY A 209 19.86 -28.33 -48.05
C GLY A 209 18.87 -29.31 -47.41
N GLY A 210 18.00 -28.81 -46.54
CA GLY A 210 16.94 -29.60 -45.89
C GLY A 210 15.94 -30.18 -46.90
N LEU A 211 15.37 -29.34 -47.76
CA LEU A 211 14.38 -29.74 -48.77
C LEU A 211 14.94 -30.79 -49.72
N THR A 212 16.15 -30.60 -50.26
CA THR A 212 16.75 -31.61 -51.16
C THR A 212 17.10 -32.91 -50.45
N THR A 213 17.34 -32.90 -49.14
CA THR A 213 17.59 -34.11 -48.34
C THR A 213 16.29 -34.85 -48.01
N ILE A 214 15.25 -34.12 -47.58
CA ILE A 214 13.90 -34.66 -47.34
C ILE A 214 13.32 -35.28 -48.62
N LEU A 215 13.45 -34.61 -49.77
CA LEU A 215 13.05 -35.17 -51.06
C LEU A 215 13.83 -36.43 -51.43
N LYS A 216 15.15 -36.50 -51.18
CA LYS A 216 15.94 -37.73 -51.40
C LYS A 216 15.48 -38.89 -50.53
N ALA A 217 14.92 -38.65 -49.34
CA ALA A 217 14.33 -39.68 -48.48
C ALA A 217 12.91 -40.09 -48.91
N ILE A 218 12.07 -39.14 -49.30
CA ILE A 218 10.64 -39.37 -49.63
C ILE A 218 10.45 -39.90 -51.06
N ILE A 219 11.22 -39.42 -52.04
CA ILE A 219 11.08 -39.81 -53.45
C ILE A 219 11.23 -41.33 -53.67
N PRO A 220 12.21 -42.05 -53.05
CA PRO A 220 12.29 -43.50 -53.14
C PRO A 220 10.99 -44.20 -52.72
N SER A 221 10.40 -43.81 -51.60
CA SER A 221 9.15 -44.39 -51.05
C SER A 221 7.94 -44.14 -51.97
N ILE A 222 7.80 -42.91 -52.49
CA ILE A 222 6.75 -42.58 -53.47
C ILE A 222 6.97 -43.36 -54.78
N VAL A 223 8.20 -43.40 -55.30
CA VAL A 223 8.53 -44.09 -56.57
C VAL A 223 8.35 -45.61 -56.44
N LEU A 224 8.69 -46.22 -55.30
CA LEU A 224 8.42 -47.63 -55.03
C LEU A 224 6.91 -47.92 -54.98
N THR A 225 6.13 -47.05 -54.36
CA THR A 225 4.66 -47.17 -54.30
C THR A 225 4.03 -47.07 -55.70
N ILE A 226 4.44 -46.06 -56.49
CA ILE A 226 3.97 -45.89 -57.89
C ILE A 226 4.44 -47.04 -58.79
N ARG A 227 5.66 -47.58 -58.58
CA ARG A 227 6.14 -48.76 -59.32
C ARG A 227 5.33 -50.01 -59.00
N ARG A 228 5.04 -50.29 -57.71
CA ARG A 228 4.17 -51.40 -57.28
C ARG A 228 2.77 -51.31 -57.90
N TRP A 229 2.21 -50.10 -58.02
CA TRP A 229 0.95 -49.87 -58.75
C TRP A 229 1.08 -50.13 -60.26
N ARG A 230 2.12 -49.59 -60.93
CA ARG A 230 2.29 -49.73 -62.38
C ARG A 230 2.72 -51.15 -62.82
N GLN A 231 3.42 -51.91 -61.99
CA GLN A 231 3.87 -53.28 -62.30
C GLN A 231 2.70 -54.29 -62.38
N LYS A 232 1.53 -54.01 -61.82
CA LYS A 232 0.31 -54.82 -62.01
C LYS A 232 -0.33 -54.70 -63.41
N ARG A 233 0.28 -54.00 -64.39
CA ARG A 233 -0.38 -53.62 -65.66
C ARG A 233 0.37 -53.82 -66.99
N LYS A 234 1.54 -54.48 -67.06
CA LYS A 234 2.11 -54.97 -68.34
C LYS A 234 3.25 -56.00 -68.20
N ILE A 235 3.21 -57.03 -69.04
CA ILE A 235 4.22 -58.08 -69.23
C ILE A 235 4.60 -58.11 -70.73
N GLY A 236 5.87 -58.42 -71.06
CA GLY A 236 6.42 -58.44 -72.43
C GLY A 236 6.86 -57.05 -72.96
N THR A 237 7.89 -56.89 -73.82
CA THR A 237 8.92 -57.84 -74.34
C THR A 237 10.17 -57.04 -74.83
N ASN A 238 11.24 -57.70 -75.33
CA ASN A 238 12.55 -57.11 -75.77
C ASN A 238 12.89 -57.53 -77.24
N PRO A 239 13.94 -57.02 -77.97
CA PRO A 239 15.10 -56.16 -77.64
C PRO A 239 15.04 -54.74 -78.32
N SER A 240 15.85 -54.14 -79.24
CA SER A 240 17.23 -54.29 -79.80
C SER A 240 17.71 -53.06 -80.63
N MET A 241 18.84 -52.39 -80.25
CA MET A 241 19.84 -51.64 -81.09
C MET A 241 19.32 -50.47 -82.02
N ILE A 242 20.06 -49.67 -82.84
CA ILE A 242 21.50 -49.49 -83.22
C ILE A 242 21.91 -47.96 -83.24
N SER A 243 22.94 -47.57 -84.04
CA SER A 243 23.53 -46.26 -84.47
C SER A 243 22.69 -44.97 -84.33
N GLN A 244 23.18 -43.85 -83.76
CA GLN A 244 24.33 -42.95 -84.12
C GLN A 244 24.08 -41.98 -85.30
N ASP A 245 24.03 -40.68 -85.01
CA ASP A 245 25.02 -39.69 -85.51
C ASP A 245 25.00 -38.36 -84.69
N ILE A 246 25.93 -37.43 -84.91
CA ILE A 246 26.08 -36.16 -84.14
C ILE A 246 26.24 -34.93 -85.04
N GLN A 247 25.45 -33.86 -84.78
CA GLN A 247 25.74 -32.50 -85.25
C GLN A 247 25.83 -31.49 -84.09
N THR A 248 26.66 -30.46 -84.28
CA THR A 248 27.07 -29.51 -83.23
C THR A 248 26.11 -28.33 -83.09
N ILE A 249 25.49 -28.19 -81.91
CA ILE A 249 24.57 -27.10 -81.58
C ILE A 249 25.22 -26.09 -80.62
N THR A 250 25.06 -24.79 -80.89
CA THR A 250 25.61 -23.65 -80.14
C THR A 250 25.00 -23.50 -78.74
N ILE A 251 25.74 -22.86 -77.82
CA ILE A 251 25.47 -22.89 -76.37
C ILE A 251 24.04 -22.40 -76.01
N GLY A 252 23.57 -21.29 -76.58
CA GLY A 252 22.21 -20.79 -76.30
C GLY A 252 21.08 -21.72 -76.78
N GLN A 253 21.28 -22.37 -77.94
CA GLN A 253 20.34 -23.38 -78.44
C GLN A 253 20.41 -24.67 -77.61
N LYS A 254 21.61 -25.10 -77.18
CA LYS A 254 21.79 -26.18 -76.19
C LYS A 254 21.03 -25.88 -74.90
N LEU A 255 21.09 -24.66 -74.37
CA LEU A 255 20.35 -24.27 -73.17
C LEU A 255 18.83 -24.38 -73.39
N LYS A 256 18.31 -23.79 -74.48
CA LYS A 256 16.88 -23.85 -74.84
C LYS A 256 16.38 -25.29 -75.00
N ILE A 257 17.15 -26.15 -75.66
CA ILE A 257 16.85 -27.58 -75.85
C ILE A 257 16.96 -28.34 -74.52
N SER A 258 17.97 -28.08 -73.69
CA SER A 258 18.10 -28.69 -72.36
C SER A 258 16.92 -28.35 -71.46
N ILE A 259 16.44 -27.10 -71.46
CA ILE A 259 15.25 -26.68 -70.70
C ILE A 259 13.99 -27.36 -71.24
N LEU A 260 13.77 -27.35 -72.56
CA LEU A 260 12.58 -27.99 -73.18
C LEU A 260 12.54 -29.51 -72.97
N THR A 261 13.70 -30.17 -72.99
CA THR A 261 13.83 -31.63 -72.81
C THR A 261 14.09 -32.07 -71.36
N PHE A 262 14.18 -31.13 -70.41
CA PHE A 262 14.57 -31.41 -69.02
C PHE A 262 13.64 -32.44 -68.38
N ASN A 263 14.25 -33.47 -67.79
CA ASN A 263 13.56 -34.60 -67.19
C ASN A 263 14.44 -35.17 -66.08
N LEU A 264 13.99 -35.08 -64.83
CA LEU A 264 14.75 -35.55 -63.65
C LEU A 264 14.78 -37.08 -63.54
N PHE A 265 13.96 -37.82 -64.30
CA PHE A 265 13.88 -39.28 -64.24
C PHE A 265 14.99 -39.99 -65.03
N LYS A 266 16.15 -40.21 -64.35
CA LYS A 266 17.38 -40.85 -64.85
C LYS A 266 17.21 -42.32 -65.34
N ASN A 267 16.56 -42.51 -66.49
CA ASN A 267 16.75 -43.65 -67.39
C ASN A 267 16.21 -43.29 -68.79
N ARG A 268 17.01 -43.43 -69.85
CA ARG A 268 16.67 -42.96 -71.22
C ARG A 268 16.26 -44.09 -72.19
N ASN A 269 16.61 -45.35 -71.94
CA ASN A 269 16.84 -46.31 -73.04
C ASN A 269 15.68 -47.29 -73.31
N LYS A 270 14.44 -47.04 -72.83
CA LYS A 270 13.20 -47.73 -73.24
C LYS A 270 11.94 -47.12 -72.61
N ARG A 271 11.17 -46.32 -73.37
CA ARG A 271 9.86 -45.74 -72.98
C ARG A 271 9.00 -45.46 -74.21
N SER A 272 7.67 -45.51 -74.07
CA SER A 272 6.75 -44.93 -75.07
C SER A 272 6.70 -43.40 -74.94
N GLU A 273 6.25 -42.72 -75.98
CA GLU A 273 6.23 -41.25 -76.04
C GLU A 273 5.36 -40.63 -74.93
N GLU A 274 4.17 -41.21 -74.67
CA GLU A 274 3.27 -40.85 -73.56
C GLU A 274 4.00 -40.79 -72.21
N GLN A 275 4.91 -41.74 -71.95
CA GLN A 275 5.65 -41.81 -70.69
C GLN A 275 6.69 -40.70 -70.58
N LEU A 276 7.29 -40.29 -71.70
CA LEU A 276 8.21 -39.14 -71.75
C LEU A 276 7.45 -37.82 -71.59
N GLN A 277 6.25 -37.70 -72.17
CA GLN A 277 5.37 -36.54 -71.97
C GLN A 277 4.94 -36.41 -70.49
N GLN A 278 4.44 -37.50 -69.86
CA GLN A 278 4.12 -37.52 -68.42
C GLN A 278 5.31 -37.12 -67.54
N GLN A 279 6.52 -37.59 -67.85
CA GLN A 279 7.72 -37.29 -67.07
C GLN A 279 8.20 -35.86 -67.23
N ARG A 280 8.12 -35.28 -68.44
CA ARG A 280 8.41 -33.86 -68.67
C ARG A 280 7.37 -32.99 -67.96
N PHE A 281 6.09 -33.33 -68.03
CA PHE A 281 5.03 -32.62 -67.31
C PHE A 281 5.24 -32.68 -65.79
N SER A 282 5.46 -33.87 -65.23
CA SER A 282 5.76 -34.06 -63.81
C SER A 282 7.04 -33.34 -63.37
N THR A 283 8.10 -33.33 -64.19
CA THR A 283 9.33 -32.58 -63.90
C THR A 283 9.07 -31.06 -63.86
N ARG A 284 8.32 -30.52 -64.82
CA ARG A 284 7.98 -29.09 -64.87
C ARG A 284 7.06 -28.68 -63.72
N PHE A 285 6.02 -29.46 -63.43
CA PHE A 285 5.10 -29.23 -62.30
C PHE A 285 5.84 -29.28 -60.95
N PHE A 286 6.73 -30.25 -60.77
CA PHE A 286 7.60 -30.34 -59.60
C PHE A 286 8.51 -29.11 -59.45
N LEU A 287 9.16 -28.65 -60.52
CA LEU A 287 10.01 -27.45 -60.48
C LEU A 287 9.20 -26.18 -60.21
N MET A 288 8.01 -26.04 -60.80
CA MET A 288 7.10 -24.91 -60.54
C MET A 288 6.66 -24.86 -59.07
N ILE A 289 6.22 -26.00 -58.50
CA ILE A 289 5.88 -26.07 -57.06
C ILE A 289 7.09 -25.74 -56.20
N THR A 290 8.26 -26.33 -56.50
CA THR A 290 9.49 -26.08 -55.73
C THR A 290 9.85 -24.58 -55.72
N LEU A 291 9.75 -23.92 -56.88
CA LEU A 291 9.99 -22.48 -57.02
C LEU A 291 8.96 -21.66 -56.22
N ILE A 292 7.67 -21.98 -56.33
CA ILE A 292 6.60 -21.30 -55.57
C ILE A 292 6.82 -21.47 -54.06
N THR A 293 7.13 -22.68 -53.58
CA THR A 293 7.41 -22.90 -52.15
C THR A 293 8.64 -22.13 -51.67
N LEU A 294 9.68 -22.03 -52.50
CA LEU A 294 10.88 -21.26 -52.16
C LEU A 294 10.58 -19.75 -52.10
N VAL A 295 9.80 -19.22 -53.04
CA VAL A 295 9.37 -17.81 -53.03
C VAL A 295 8.53 -17.50 -51.78
N VAL A 296 7.55 -18.36 -51.43
CA VAL A 296 6.72 -18.18 -50.22
C VAL A 296 7.57 -18.24 -48.94
N LEU A 297 8.53 -19.16 -48.85
CA LEU A 297 9.45 -19.25 -47.71
C LEU A 297 10.38 -18.03 -47.60
N VAL A 298 10.91 -17.54 -48.72
CA VAL A 298 11.75 -16.32 -48.73
C VAL A 298 10.92 -15.10 -48.29
N PHE A 299 9.68 -14.96 -48.75
CA PHE A 299 8.79 -13.90 -48.25
C PHE A 299 8.51 -14.02 -46.75
N TYR A 300 8.16 -15.21 -46.27
CA TYR A 300 7.90 -15.47 -44.84
C TYR A 300 9.09 -15.06 -43.95
N VAL A 301 10.30 -15.54 -44.28
CA VAL A 301 11.54 -15.22 -43.56
C VAL A 301 11.91 -13.73 -43.67
N SER A 302 11.52 -13.06 -44.76
CA SER A 302 11.74 -11.60 -44.93
C SER A 302 10.78 -10.72 -44.11
N PHE A 303 9.73 -11.30 -43.53
CA PHE A 303 8.79 -10.62 -42.62
C PHE A 303 8.97 -11.01 -41.15
N GLU A 304 9.90 -11.92 -40.83
CA GLU A 304 10.18 -12.36 -39.47
C GLU A 304 11.12 -11.37 -38.75
N ASN A 305 10.72 -10.87 -37.58
CA ASN A 305 11.55 -10.02 -36.73
C ASN A 305 12.57 -10.88 -35.96
N ILE A 306 13.79 -10.38 -35.82
CA ILE A 306 14.81 -10.96 -34.93
C ILE A 306 14.88 -10.12 -33.66
N THR A 307 14.76 -10.77 -32.51
CA THR A 307 14.96 -10.15 -31.19
C THR A 307 16.46 -9.95 -30.92
N HIS A 308 16.95 -8.72 -31.00
CA HIS A 308 18.30 -8.37 -30.58
C HIS A 308 18.30 -8.00 -29.09
N THR A 309 19.23 -8.58 -28.34
CA THR A 309 19.40 -8.30 -26.90
C THR A 309 20.75 -7.64 -26.66
N VAL A 310 20.72 -6.48 -26.00
CA VAL A 310 21.92 -5.72 -25.61
C VAL A 310 22.12 -5.88 -24.11
N ILE A 311 23.39 -5.94 -23.69
CA ILE A 311 23.80 -6.07 -22.29
C ILE A 311 24.68 -4.86 -21.93
N LYS A 312 24.32 -4.16 -20.85
CA LYS A 312 25.09 -3.07 -20.25
C LYS A 312 25.56 -3.49 -18.86
N ASN A 313 26.86 -3.66 -18.69
CA ASN A 313 27.49 -4.03 -17.42
C ASN A 313 27.59 -2.82 -16.48
N ASN A 314 27.50 -3.06 -15.17
CA ASN A 314 27.58 -2.05 -14.10
C ASN A 314 26.76 -0.76 -14.39
N PRO A 315 25.45 -0.87 -14.71
CA PRO A 315 24.58 0.28 -14.97
C PRO A 315 24.41 1.18 -13.74
N THR A 316 24.36 2.49 -13.96
CA THR A 316 23.97 3.46 -12.93
C THR A 316 22.44 3.59 -12.82
N ALA A 317 21.95 4.20 -11.74
CA ALA A 317 20.52 4.51 -11.59
C ALA A 317 19.99 5.44 -12.71
N ILE A 318 20.87 6.28 -13.30
CA ILE A 318 20.53 7.13 -14.45
C ILE A 318 20.39 6.26 -15.70
N ASP A 319 21.35 5.35 -15.94
CA ASP A 319 21.30 4.42 -17.08
C ASP A 319 20.05 3.54 -17.05
N PHE A 320 19.67 3.06 -15.86
CA PHE A 320 18.41 2.34 -15.66
C PHE A 320 17.21 3.18 -16.06
N ASN A 321 17.12 4.43 -15.56
CA ASN A 321 15.98 5.28 -15.85
C ASN A 321 15.87 5.59 -17.36
N THR A 322 16.99 5.92 -18.02
CA THR A 322 17.03 6.12 -19.49
C THR A 322 16.58 4.88 -20.24
N LEU A 323 17.16 3.70 -19.95
CA LEU A 323 16.79 2.45 -20.63
C LEU A 323 15.36 1.99 -20.29
N TYR A 324 14.82 2.34 -19.12
CA TYR A 324 13.44 2.04 -18.76
C TYR A 324 12.43 2.92 -19.49
N GLN A 325 12.74 4.21 -19.75
CA GLN A 325 11.90 5.06 -20.59
C GLN A 325 11.88 4.59 -22.06
N GLU A 326 13.01 4.05 -22.56
CA GLU A 326 13.14 3.59 -23.95
C GLU A 326 12.61 2.16 -24.17
N TYR A 327 12.83 1.24 -23.21
CA TYR A 327 12.52 -0.19 -23.34
C TYR A 327 11.76 -0.79 -22.14
N PRO A 328 10.64 -0.19 -21.67
CA PRO A 328 10.01 -0.51 -20.38
C PRO A 328 9.54 -1.97 -20.22
N ASN A 329 9.21 -2.64 -21.33
CA ASN A 329 8.68 -4.01 -21.34
C ASN A 329 9.78 -5.09 -21.31
N THR A 330 10.95 -4.79 -21.88
CA THR A 330 12.01 -5.77 -22.17
C THR A 330 13.28 -5.57 -21.35
N ILE A 331 13.46 -4.40 -20.72
CA ILE A 331 14.56 -4.18 -19.77
C ILE A 331 14.45 -5.12 -18.57
N GLN A 332 15.58 -5.73 -18.20
CA GLN A 332 15.76 -6.58 -17.03
C GLN A 332 17.10 -6.29 -16.39
N CYS A 333 17.08 -5.83 -15.13
CA CYS A 333 18.29 -5.64 -14.34
C CYS A 333 18.19 -6.57 -13.12
N PRO A 334 18.85 -7.73 -13.14
CA PRO A 334 18.88 -8.64 -11.99
C PRO A 334 19.62 -7.98 -10.82
N CYS A 335 18.95 -7.90 -9.68
CA CYS A 335 19.52 -7.44 -8.43
C CYS A 335 20.68 -8.36 -8.00
N GLN A 336 21.80 -7.80 -7.54
CA GLN A 336 22.86 -8.60 -6.91
C GLN A 336 22.50 -8.94 -5.46
N THR A 337 21.80 -8.03 -4.78
CA THR A 337 21.38 -8.18 -3.39
C THR A 337 20.02 -8.88 -3.31
N TYR A 338 20.00 -10.12 -2.81
CA TYR A 338 18.77 -10.93 -2.73
C TYR A 338 17.69 -10.37 -1.79
N SER A 339 18.05 -9.53 -0.82
CA SER A 339 17.13 -9.01 0.19
C SER A 339 17.59 -7.65 0.69
N ILE A 340 16.76 -6.61 0.56
CA ILE A 340 17.06 -5.22 0.93
C ILE A 340 16.13 -4.80 2.06
N ALA A 341 16.66 -4.31 3.18
CA ALA A 341 15.86 -3.86 4.33
C ALA A 341 15.07 -2.58 3.99
N TYR A 342 13.86 -2.41 4.54
CA TYR A 342 13.03 -1.24 4.22
C TYR A 342 13.67 0.08 4.65
N GLU A 343 14.40 0.10 5.77
CA GLU A 343 15.07 1.31 6.28
C GLU A 343 16.14 1.89 5.34
N GLU A 344 16.67 1.09 4.41
CA GLU A 344 17.63 1.54 3.39
C GLU A 344 17.01 2.42 2.31
N PHE A 345 15.68 2.35 2.10
CA PHE A 345 15.02 3.04 1.00
C PHE A 345 13.63 3.61 1.30
N ILE A 346 13.10 3.42 2.51
CA ILE A 346 11.86 4.03 3.00
C ILE A 346 12.12 4.70 4.35
N THR A 347 11.91 6.01 4.41
CA THR A 347 11.93 6.78 5.65
C THR A 347 10.50 7.08 6.09
N PHE A 348 10.11 6.63 7.29
CA PHE A 348 8.81 6.94 7.90
C PHE A 348 8.96 8.02 8.98
N GLN A 349 8.17 9.08 8.89
CA GLN A 349 8.11 10.17 9.88
C GLN A 349 6.65 10.61 10.09
N PRO A 350 5.81 9.79 10.74
CA PRO A 350 4.39 10.10 10.90
C PRO A 350 4.18 11.38 11.72
N HIS A 351 3.29 12.24 11.26
CA HIS A 351 2.91 13.47 11.95
C HIS A 351 1.76 13.19 12.93
N LEU A 352 1.91 13.60 14.18
CA LEU A 352 0.88 13.46 15.21
C LEU A 352 -0.06 14.66 15.23
N HIS A 353 -1.27 14.46 15.73
CA HIS A 353 -2.32 15.47 15.88
C HIS A 353 -1.80 16.67 16.64
N SER A 354 -2.17 17.87 16.19
CA SER A 354 -1.71 19.16 16.74
C SER A 354 -1.71 19.23 18.28
N ILE A 355 -2.71 18.60 18.93
CA ILE A 355 -2.79 18.46 20.39
C ILE A 355 -1.52 17.87 21.03
N CYS A 356 -0.86 16.89 20.40
CA CYS A 356 0.33 16.22 20.91
C CYS A 356 1.60 17.07 20.85
N LEU A 357 1.53 18.27 20.24
CA LEU A 357 2.61 19.26 20.17
C LEU A 357 2.19 20.61 20.77
N SER A 358 1.09 20.63 21.54
CA SER A 358 0.47 21.84 22.07
C SER A 358 0.79 22.08 23.54
N THR A 359 0.65 23.33 23.98
CA THR A 359 0.73 23.74 25.40
C THR A 359 -0.40 23.16 26.27
N PHE A 360 -1.37 22.45 25.68
CA PHE A 360 -2.39 21.74 26.45
C PHE A 360 -1.85 20.46 27.10
N VAL A 361 -0.95 19.73 26.42
CA VAL A 361 -0.41 18.43 26.93
C VAL A 361 1.02 18.50 27.44
N ASP A 362 1.71 19.62 27.22
CA ASP A 362 3.09 19.87 27.63
C ASP A 362 3.24 19.86 29.16
N GLU A 363 4.09 18.96 29.67
CA GLU A 363 4.38 18.76 31.10
C GLU A 363 5.00 19.99 31.78
N THR A 364 5.54 20.95 31.01
CA THR A 364 6.05 22.23 31.52
C THR A 364 4.98 23.32 31.62
N SER A 365 3.79 23.11 31.03
CA SER A 365 2.75 24.15 30.96
C SER A 365 1.99 24.26 32.29
N GLN A 366 2.20 25.39 32.97
CA GLN A 366 1.77 25.67 34.35
C GLN A 366 0.26 25.47 34.62
N TRP A 367 -0.58 25.48 33.60
CA TRP A 367 -2.03 25.36 33.75
C TRP A 367 -2.48 23.95 34.22
N LEU A 368 -1.66 22.92 33.97
CA LEU A 368 -1.86 21.59 34.58
C LEU A 368 -1.75 21.64 36.12
N ILE A 369 -1.10 22.68 36.64
CA ILE A 369 -0.77 22.94 38.05
C ILE A 369 -1.70 24.02 38.65
N ILE A 370 -2.90 24.28 38.08
CA ILE A 370 -3.90 25.14 38.74
C ILE A 370 -4.51 24.37 39.92
N ASP A 371 -3.82 24.43 41.05
CA ASP A 371 -4.20 23.81 42.31
C ASP A 371 -5.35 24.60 42.97
N TYR A 372 -6.56 24.36 42.48
CA TYR A 372 -7.81 24.98 42.95
C TYR A 372 -8.17 24.83 44.46
N PRO A 373 -7.61 23.91 45.28
CA PRO A 373 -7.94 23.84 46.72
C PRO A 373 -7.73 25.12 47.52
N GLN A 374 -6.80 26.00 47.14
CA GLN A 374 -6.48 27.20 47.92
C GLN A 374 -7.67 28.17 48.08
N ALA A 375 -8.62 28.17 47.14
CA ALA A 375 -9.83 28.99 47.25
C ALA A 375 -10.90 28.43 48.20
N MET A 376 -10.76 27.18 48.68
CA MET A 376 -11.76 26.53 49.54
C MET A 376 -11.69 26.93 51.02
N LEU A 377 -10.66 27.68 51.44
CA LEU A 377 -10.37 27.93 52.87
C LEU A 377 -10.66 29.38 53.35
N SER A 378 -10.96 30.33 52.46
CA SER A 378 -11.12 31.76 52.82
C SER A 378 -12.55 32.15 53.29
N GLY A 379 -13.29 31.18 53.83
CA GLY A 379 -14.70 31.29 54.25
C GLY A 379 -14.97 32.12 55.51
N ASN A 380 -14.46 33.35 55.58
CA ASN A 380 -14.77 34.32 56.66
C ASN A 380 -15.13 35.74 56.17
N ASN A 381 -14.74 36.12 54.94
CA ASN A 381 -14.88 37.51 54.43
C ASN A 381 -15.65 37.60 53.11
N GLY A 382 -16.80 36.92 52.99
CA GLY A 382 -17.77 37.15 51.89
C GLY A 382 -17.28 36.89 50.46
N GLY A 383 -16.16 36.19 50.30
CA GLY A 383 -15.60 35.86 48.99
C GLY A 383 -16.43 34.83 48.22
N PRO A 384 -16.25 34.73 46.89
CA PRO A 384 -16.94 33.76 46.05
C PRO A 384 -16.58 32.31 46.46
N THR A 385 -17.54 31.59 47.06
CA THR A 385 -17.39 30.16 47.38
C THR A 385 -17.55 29.34 46.11
N TYR A 386 -16.43 28.93 45.50
CA TYR A 386 -16.45 28.27 44.20
C TYR A 386 -17.14 26.90 44.21
N SER A 387 -17.62 26.53 43.02
CA SER A 387 -18.42 25.35 42.78
C SER A 387 -17.66 24.06 43.05
N THR A 388 -18.12 23.28 44.03
CA THR A 388 -17.73 21.86 44.20
C THR A 388 -18.55 20.93 43.29
N ARG A 389 -19.30 21.47 42.33
CA ARG A 389 -20.03 20.66 41.35
C ARG A 389 -19.05 19.97 40.41
N LYS A 390 -19.38 18.73 40.10
CA LYS A 390 -18.68 17.86 39.15
C LYS A 390 -18.73 18.38 37.71
N ASP A 391 -19.61 19.34 37.44
CA ASP A 391 -19.80 19.92 36.11
C ASP A 391 -18.89 21.11 35.78
N ASP A 392 -18.01 21.49 36.71
CA ASP A 392 -17.09 22.59 36.49
C ASP A 392 -15.82 22.17 35.73
N PHE A 393 -15.62 22.74 34.54
CA PHE A 393 -14.46 22.50 33.68
C PHE A 393 -13.13 22.63 34.44
N ARG A 394 -13.04 23.57 35.39
CA ARG A 394 -11.83 23.84 36.17
C ARG A 394 -11.39 22.68 37.07
N GLN A 395 -12.30 21.78 37.46
CA GLN A 395 -11.94 20.59 38.24
C GLN A 395 -11.39 19.45 37.38
N ILE A 396 -11.86 19.34 36.13
CA ILE A 396 -11.63 18.15 35.28
C ILE A 396 -10.73 18.40 34.07
N GLY A 397 -10.43 19.66 33.75
CA GLY A 397 -9.54 20.03 32.63
C GLY A 397 -8.15 19.42 32.77
N SER A 398 -7.46 19.65 33.91
CA SER A 398 -6.11 19.12 34.12
C SER A 398 -6.01 17.59 33.93
N PRO A 399 -6.80 16.73 34.60
CA PRO A 399 -6.71 15.28 34.40
C PRO A 399 -7.09 14.82 32.96
N PHE A 400 -8.02 15.50 32.28
CA PHE A 400 -8.34 15.23 30.87
C PHE A 400 -7.12 15.42 29.96
N PHE A 401 -6.37 16.51 30.12
CA PHE A 401 -5.19 16.76 29.27
C PHE A 401 -3.95 15.96 29.72
N GLN A 402 -3.83 15.58 31.00
CA GLN A 402 -2.86 14.56 31.44
C GLN A 402 -3.14 13.19 30.78
N LEU A 403 -4.41 12.82 30.64
CA LEU A 403 -4.81 11.61 29.93
C LEU A 403 -4.51 11.71 28.41
N LEU A 404 -4.72 12.87 27.80
CA LEU A 404 -4.31 13.12 26.40
C LEU A 404 -2.79 13.06 26.21
N ASN A 405 -1.99 13.66 27.10
CA ASN A 405 -0.53 13.50 27.10
C ASN A 405 -0.15 12.01 27.14
N SER A 406 -0.80 11.25 28.03
CA SER A 406 -0.59 9.80 28.15
C SER A 406 -0.91 9.05 26.85
N PHE A 407 -1.99 9.43 26.14
CA PHE A 407 -2.32 8.85 24.82
C PHE A 407 -1.34 9.26 23.71
N CYS A 408 -0.94 10.53 23.62
CA CYS A 408 0.09 10.99 22.69
C CYS A 408 1.42 10.23 22.89
N ASN A 409 1.86 10.10 24.14
CA ASN A 409 3.05 9.36 24.52
C ASN A 409 2.93 7.86 24.21
N LEU A 410 1.77 7.23 24.48
CA LEU A 410 1.53 5.83 24.17
C LEU A 410 1.54 5.58 22.66
N SER A 411 0.84 6.40 21.88
CA SER A 411 0.81 6.31 20.42
C SER A 411 2.21 6.45 19.82
N SER A 412 2.99 7.46 20.25
CA SER A 412 4.39 7.61 19.84
C SER A 412 5.23 6.35 20.16
N LYS A 413 5.10 5.78 21.36
CA LYS A 413 5.80 4.54 21.74
C LYS A 413 5.36 3.34 20.89
N THR A 414 4.06 3.19 20.61
CA THR A 414 3.51 2.13 19.76
C THR A 414 4.01 2.22 18.31
N ILE A 415 4.02 3.43 17.74
CA ILE A 415 4.56 3.71 16.39
C ILE A 415 6.04 3.33 16.32
N ASN A 416 6.84 3.78 17.29
CA ASN A 416 8.29 3.51 17.32
C ASN A 416 8.61 2.01 17.52
N ALA A 417 7.86 1.31 18.37
CA ALA A 417 8.02 -0.13 18.54
C ALA A 417 7.73 -0.91 17.25
N GLU A 418 6.66 -0.57 16.53
CA GLU A 418 6.37 -1.17 15.22
C GLU A 418 7.40 -0.80 14.16
N LEU A 419 7.97 0.42 14.17
CA LEU A 419 9.08 0.81 13.29
C LEU A 419 10.32 -0.06 13.53
N THR A 420 10.73 -0.29 14.79
CA THR A 420 11.85 -1.22 15.08
C THR A 420 11.57 -2.66 14.62
N THR A 421 10.30 -3.03 14.44
CA THR A 421 9.85 -4.35 13.98
C THR A 421 9.61 -4.40 12.46
N PHE A 422 9.52 -3.24 11.78
CA PHE A 422 9.26 -3.12 10.34
C PHE A 422 10.54 -2.81 9.55
N ASN A 423 11.33 -1.84 10.01
CA ASN A 423 12.58 -1.38 9.39
C ASN A 423 13.53 -2.49 8.93
N PRO A 424 13.88 -3.50 9.78
CA PRO A 424 14.80 -4.57 9.40
C PRO A 424 14.15 -5.67 8.54
N ARG A 425 12.84 -5.59 8.24
CA ARG A 425 12.21 -6.52 7.28
C ARG A 425 12.70 -6.20 5.88
N THR A 426 12.85 -7.24 5.07
CA THR A 426 13.41 -7.12 3.72
C THR A 426 12.36 -7.29 2.63
N VAL A 427 12.54 -6.56 1.53
CA VAL A 427 11.96 -6.91 0.23
C VAL A 427 12.96 -7.77 -0.55
N PHE A 428 12.47 -8.78 -1.28
CA PHE A 428 13.34 -9.63 -2.10
C PHE A 428 13.78 -8.89 -3.37
N GLY A 429 15.08 -8.96 -3.70
CA GLY A 429 15.69 -8.39 -4.89
C GLY A 429 15.36 -9.18 -6.16
N GLY A 430 14.09 -9.09 -6.59
CA GLY A 430 13.66 -9.63 -7.89
C GLY A 430 14.27 -8.88 -9.09
N PRO A 431 14.10 -9.38 -10.33
CA PRO A 431 14.45 -8.62 -11.53
C PRO A 431 13.63 -7.32 -11.56
N THR A 432 14.30 -6.17 -11.62
CA THR A 432 13.68 -4.88 -11.28
C THR A 432 12.70 -4.36 -12.35
N ARG A 433 11.46 -4.86 -12.33
CA ARG A 433 10.31 -4.21 -12.98
C ARG A 433 9.68 -3.21 -11.99
N PRO A 434 9.71 -1.89 -12.28
CA PRO A 434 9.23 -0.89 -11.31
C PRO A 434 7.71 -0.96 -11.08
N THR A 435 6.95 -1.61 -11.98
CA THR A 435 5.53 -1.96 -11.81
C THR A 435 5.27 -3.09 -10.80
N THR A 436 6.30 -3.57 -10.09
CA THR A 436 6.18 -4.58 -9.00
C THR A 436 6.83 -4.13 -7.68
N LEU A 437 7.10 -2.84 -7.54
CA LEU A 437 7.62 -2.21 -6.30
C LEU A 437 6.61 -1.27 -5.62
N PHE A 438 5.37 -1.25 -6.12
CA PHE A 438 4.22 -0.47 -5.63
C PHE A 438 2.96 -1.35 -5.70
#